data_AF-A0A5N9G6B3-F1
#
_entry.id   AF-A0A5N9G6B3-F1
#
_cell.length_a   1.000
_cell.length_b   1.000
_cell.length_c   1.000
_cell.angle_alpha   90.00
_cell.angle_beta   90.00
_cell.angle_gamma   90.00
#
_symmetry.space_group_name_H-M   'P 1'
#
loop_
_entity.id
_entity.type
_entity.pdbx_description
1 polymer ?
#
loop_
_entity_poly.entity_id
_entity_poly.type
_entity_poly.pdbx_seq_one_letter_code
_entity_poly.pdbx_strand_id
1 'polypeptide(L)'
;MKLEVITVSPNEDRVLLFFDPEDDSGDDDKVRSYLAENSLGPKREYTETRESTDYNVYYFGHCYVKDHMESLTAMASEGAP
;
A
#
# COMPACT_ATOMS: atom_id res chain seq x y z
N MET A 1 7.28 -3.74 1.24
CA MET A 1 6.08 -2.99 0.77
C MET A 1 6.45 -1.80 -0.13
N LYS A 2 5.78 -1.62 -1.28
CA LYS A 2 5.89 -0.40 -2.11
C LYS A 2 4.59 0.42 -2.05
N LEU A 3 4.69 1.75 -2.02
CA LEU A 3 3.54 2.66 -2.02
C LEU A 3 3.55 3.53 -3.28
N GLU A 4 2.41 3.62 -3.96
CA GLU A 4 2.23 4.46 -5.15
C GLU A 4 0.94 5.30 -5.01
N VAL A 5 1.01 6.57 -5.44
CA VAL A 5 -0.17 7.43 -5.55
C VAL A 5 -0.44 7.67 -7.02
N ILE A 6 -1.66 7.33 -7.46
CA ILE A 6 -2.09 7.52 -8.85
C ILE A 6 -3.24 8.51 -8.92
N THR A 7 -3.22 9.38 -9.92
CA THR A 7 -4.34 10.28 -10.23
C THR A 7 -5.23 9.59 -11.26
N VAL A 8 -6.43 9.16 -10.87
CA VAL A 8 -7.39 8.50 -11.78
C VAL A 8 -8.33 9.49 -12.47
N SER A 9 -8.48 10.69 -11.92
CA SER A 9 -9.24 11.81 -12.50
C SER A 9 -8.75 13.14 -11.89
N PRO A 10 -9.05 14.31 -12.48
CA PRO A 10 -8.46 15.60 -12.06
C PRO A 10 -8.62 15.99 -10.59
N ASN A 11 -9.57 15.39 -9.86
CA ASN A 11 -9.80 15.60 -8.43
C ASN A 11 -9.86 14.28 -7.65
N GLU A 12 -9.36 13.19 -8.23
CA GLU A 12 -9.43 11.86 -7.64
C GLU A 12 -8.06 11.18 -7.68
N ASP A 13 -7.42 11.16 -6.52
CA ASP A 13 -6.22 10.39 -6.27
C ASP A 13 -6.54 9.09 -5.53
N ARG A 14 -5.72 8.08 -5.79
CA ARG A 14 -5.82 6.74 -5.23
C ARG A 14 -4.45 6.30 -4.74
N VAL A 15 -4.45 5.51 -3.68
CA VAL A 15 -3.24 4.97 -3.09
C VAL A 15 -3.22 3.48 -3.33
N LEU A 16 -2.11 2.99 -3.86
CA LEU A 16 -1.83 1.59 -4.09
C LEU A 16 -0.72 1.16 -3.14
N LEU A 17 -0.96 0.13 -2.35
CA LEU A 17 0.07 -0.54 -1.57
C LEU A 17 0.34 -1.89 -2.21
N PHE A 18 1.60 -2.13 -2.59
CA PHE A 18 2.07 -3.36 -3.19
C PHE A 18 2.77 -4.19 -2.13
N PHE A 19 2.19 -5.36 -1.87
CA PHE A 19 2.73 -6.37 -0.98
C PHE A 19 3.36 -7.47 -1.83
N ASP A 20 4.63 -7.74 -1.56
CA ASP A 20 5.41 -8.74 -2.27
C ASP A 20 5.34 -10.05 -1.48
N PRO A 21 4.69 -11.11 -2.00
CA PRO A 21 4.59 -12.36 -1.27
C PRO A 21 5.93 -13.07 -1.09
N GLU A 22 6.97 -12.70 -1.85
CA GLU A 22 8.31 -13.26 -1.74
C GLU A 22 9.22 -12.45 -0.79
N ASP A 23 8.75 -11.30 -0.30
CA ASP A 23 9.52 -10.43 0.61
C ASP A 23 9.34 -10.88 2.08
N ASP A 24 10.36 -11.56 2.61
CA ASP A 24 10.40 -12.08 3.98
C ASP A 24 10.90 -11.02 5.00
N SER A 25 10.99 -9.75 4.61
CA SER A 25 11.48 -8.65 5.46
C SER A 25 10.60 -8.40 6.70
N GLY A 26 9.34 -8.84 6.64
CA GLY A 26 8.30 -8.59 7.65
C GLY A 26 7.73 -7.16 7.60
N ASP A 27 8.17 -6.32 6.68
CA ASP A 27 7.64 -4.96 6.51
C ASP A 27 6.18 -4.98 6.01
N ASP A 28 5.87 -5.96 5.15
CA ASP A 28 4.52 -6.21 4.67
C ASP A 28 3.54 -6.56 5.83
N ASP A 29 3.98 -7.39 6.78
CA ASP A 29 3.19 -7.74 7.98
C ASP A 29 2.98 -6.55 8.91
N LYS A 30 3.99 -5.69 9.09
CA LYS A 30 3.86 -4.45 9.90
C LYS A 30 2.79 -3.53 9.32
N VAL A 31 2.83 -3.31 8.01
CA VAL A 31 1.86 -2.45 7.32
C VAL A 31 0.46 -3.06 7.40
N ARG A 32 0.31 -4.37 7.18
CA ARG A 32 -0.98 -5.07 7.32
C ARG A 32 -1.55 -4.95 8.73
N SER A 33 -0.71 -5.10 9.74
CA SER A 33 -1.09 -4.94 11.15
C SER A 33 -1.55 -3.51 11.43
N TYR A 34 -0.79 -2.50 10.98
CA TYR A 34 -1.16 -1.10 11.11
C TYR A 34 -2.53 -0.79 10.49
N LEU A 35 -2.77 -1.30 9.28
CA LEU A 35 -4.06 -1.13 8.60
C LEU A 35 -5.20 -1.78 9.41
N ALA A 36 -4.99 -2.97 9.95
CA ALA A 36 -5.98 -3.67 10.76
C ALA A 36 -6.27 -2.93 12.09
N GLU A 37 -5.23 -2.47 12.81
CA GLU A 37 -5.36 -1.73 14.06
C GLU A 37 -6.11 -0.41 13.89
N ASN A 38 -5.95 0.25 12.74
CA ASN A 38 -6.64 1.49 12.40
C ASN A 38 -7.97 1.26 11.66
N SER A 39 -8.42 0.00 11.50
CA SER A 39 -9.64 -0.36 10.76
C SER A 39 -9.68 0.17 9.32
N LEU A 40 -8.51 0.22 8.67
CA LEU A 40 -8.34 0.68 7.29
C LEU A 40 -8.45 -0.51 6.34
N GLY A 41 -9.63 -0.70 5.76
CA GLY A 41 -9.87 -1.73 4.75
C GLY A 41 -9.64 -1.20 3.32
N PRO A 42 -9.00 -1.97 2.42
CA PRO A 42 -8.88 -1.56 1.03
C PRO A 42 -10.26 -1.52 0.36
N LYS A 43 -10.44 -0.55 -0.53
CA LYS A 43 -11.64 -0.47 -1.38
C LYS A 43 -11.65 -1.62 -2.40
N ARG A 44 -10.48 -2.04 -2.87
CA ARG A 44 -10.29 -3.23 -3.71
C ARG A 44 -8.97 -3.90 -3.36
N GLU A 45 -8.96 -5.22 -3.40
CA GLU A 45 -7.77 -6.05 -3.32
C GLU A 45 -7.66 -6.84 -4.64
N TYR A 46 -6.48 -6.86 -5.26
CA TYR A 46 -6.24 -7.60 -6.49
C TYR A 46 -4.75 -7.94 -6.64
N THR A 47 -4.43 -8.93 -7.48
CA THR A 47 -3.06 -9.27 -7.82
C THR A 47 -2.61 -8.50 -9.05
N GLU A 48 -1.40 -7.94 -9.02
CA GLU A 48 -0.77 -7.27 -10.16
C GLU A 48 0.66 -7.78 -10.36
N THR A 49 0.94 -8.32 -11.54
CA THR A 49 2.29 -8.74 -11.91
C THR A 49 3.13 -7.55 -12.36
N ARG A 50 4.24 -7.26 -11.68
CA ARG A 50 5.26 -6.27 -12.11
C ARG A 50 6.63 -6.92 -12.07
N GLU A 51 7.42 -6.74 -13.12
CA GLU A 51 8.81 -7.24 -13.18
C GLU A 51 8.97 -8.75 -12.89
N SER A 52 7.96 -9.55 -13.25
CA SER A 52 7.87 -11.01 -12.98
C SER A 52 7.52 -11.38 -11.54
N THR A 53 7.17 -10.41 -10.69
CA THR A 53 6.68 -10.63 -9.32
C THR A 53 5.19 -10.34 -9.25
N ASP A 54 4.43 -11.25 -8.64
CA ASP A 54 2.99 -11.12 -8.44
C ASP A 54 2.70 -10.42 -7.11
N TYR A 55 2.41 -9.12 -7.15
CA TYR A 55 2.12 -8.33 -5.96
C TYR A 55 0.65 -8.46 -5.56
N ASN A 56 0.36 -8.57 -4.26
CA ASN A 56 -0.97 -8.29 -3.75
C ASN A 56 -1.12 -6.77 -3.57
N VAL A 57 -2.07 -6.19 -4.29
CA VAL A 57 -2.28 -4.75 -4.36
C VAL A 57 -3.53 -4.34 -3.61
N TYR A 58 -3.34 -3.44 -2.63
CA TYR A 58 -4.42 -2.84 -1.88
C TYR A 58 -4.71 -1.44 -2.43
N TYR A 59 -5.95 -1.25 -2.88
CA TYR A 59 -6.42 -0.01 -3.50
C TYR A 59 -7.25 0.81 -2.52
N PHE A 60 -6.82 2.04 -2.24
CA PHE A 60 -7.49 2.97 -1.34
C PHE A 60 -7.85 4.28 -2.04
N GLY A 61 -8.86 4.97 -1.50
CA GLY A 61 -9.08 6.37 -1.83
C GLY A 61 -8.08 7.25 -1.09
N HIS A 62 -7.45 8.20 -1.78
CA HIS A 62 -6.45 9.07 -1.15
C HIS A 62 -7.00 9.85 0.05
N CYS A 63 -8.24 10.34 -0.02
CA CYS A 63 -8.89 11.01 1.12
C CYS A 63 -9.16 10.09 2.31
N TYR A 64 -9.29 8.77 2.11
CA TYR A 64 -9.61 7.81 3.16
C TYR A 64 -8.38 7.46 4.01
N VAL A 65 -7.20 7.41 3.39
CA VAL A 65 -5.93 7.10 4.08
C VAL A 65 -5.06 8.34 4.32
N LYS A 66 -5.58 9.54 4.04
CA LYS A 66 -4.81 10.79 4.06
C LYS A 66 -4.07 11.01 5.38
N ASP A 67 -4.75 10.82 6.51
CA ASP A 67 -4.18 11.01 7.84
C ASP A 67 -3.16 9.92 8.22
N HIS A 68 -3.09 8.84 7.43
CA HIS A 68 -2.18 7.72 7.62
C HIS A 68 -1.02 7.72 6.61
N MET A 69 -1.05 8.60 5.61
CA MET A 69 -0.05 8.64 4.53
C MET A 69 1.37 8.80 5.05
N GLU A 70 1.59 9.64 6.06
CA GLU A 70 2.93 9.83 6.65
C GLU A 70 3.47 8.55 7.26
N SER A 71 2.66 7.82 8.04
CA SER A 71 3.04 6.53 8.60
C SER A 71 3.24 5.46 7.53
N LEU A 72 2.35 5.38 6.55
CA LEU A 72 2.44 4.42 5.45
C LEU A 72 3.69 4.66 4.59
N THR A 73 4.02 5.92 4.30
CA THR A 73 5.24 6.27 3.55
C THR A 73 6.50 6.01 4.37
N ALA A 74 6.50 6.27 5.67
CA ALA A 74 7.62 5.93 6.54
C ALA A 74 7.90 4.41 6.53
N MET A 75 6.86 3.60 6.72
CA MET A 75 6.97 2.13 6.66
C MET A 75 7.39 1.61 5.27
N ALA A 76 6.98 2.29 4.19
CA ALA A 76 7.44 1.96 2.83
C ALA A 76 8.91 2.35 2.59
N SER A 77 9.37 3.44 3.20
CA SER A 77 10.72 3.99 3.00
C SER A 77 11.78 3.31 3.85
N GLU A 78 11.43 2.71 4.99
CA GLU A 78 12.37 1.96 5.83
C GLU A 78 12.89 0.66 5.16
N GLY A 79 12.25 0.22 4.07
CA GLY A 79 12.69 -0.90 3.22
C GLY A 79 13.54 -0.49 2.00
N ALA A 80 13.88 0.79 1.82
CA ALA A 80 14.77 1.23 0.76
C ALA A 80 16.24 1.28 1.26
N PRO A 81 17.19 0.58 0.62
CA PRO A 81 18.61 0.58 1.01
C PRO A 81 19.30 1.94 0.87
#